data_AF-A0A4S1EV93-F1
#
_entry.id   AF-A0A4S1EV93-F1
#
_cell.length_a   1.000
_cell.length_b   1.000
_cell.length_c   1.000
_cell.angle_alpha   90.00
_cell.angle_beta   90.00
_cell.angle_gamma   90.00
#
_symmetry.space_group_name_H-M   'P 1'
#
loop_
_entity.id
_entity.type
_entity.pdbx_description
1 polymer ?
#
loop_
_entity_poly.entity_id
_entity_poly.type
_entity_poly.pdbx_seq_one_letter_code
_entity_poly.pdbx_strand_id
1 'polypeptide(L)'
;NIMSYPAPADIAGLQADANLTVAEQEGLNVGALMYNTQQKPFDDVRVRKALNMAINKKAIIDAVFQGAGQVAMNPIPPTMWSYNKDVKDDPYDPDAAKKMLEEAGVK
;
A
#
# COMPACT_ATOMS: atom_id res chain seq x y z
N ASN A 1 16.95 22.40 -12.58
CA ASN A 1 15.69 21.72 -12.96
C ASN A 1 15.39 20.73 -11.84
N ILE A 2 14.22 20.79 -11.20
CA ILE A 2 13.89 19.95 -10.04
C ILE A 2 13.09 18.74 -10.55
N MET A 3 13.54 17.53 -10.27
CA MET A 3 12.78 16.30 -10.50
C MET A 3 12.15 15.87 -9.17
N SER A 4 10.84 16.04 -9.04
CA SER A 4 10.14 15.80 -7.77
C SER A 4 9.83 14.33 -7.49
N TYR A 5 9.81 13.46 -8.51
CA TYR A 5 9.45 12.04 -8.40
C TYR A 5 10.32 11.19 -9.35
N PRO A 6 11.61 10.98 -9.04
CA PRO A 6 12.44 10.06 -9.80
C PRO A 6 11.86 8.64 -9.73
N ALA A 7 12.13 7.82 -10.75
CA ALA A 7 11.81 6.40 -10.67
C ALA A 7 12.62 5.76 -9.54
N PRO A 8 12.06 4.85 -8.72
CA PRO A 8 12.77 4.23 -7.61
C PRO A 8 14.13 3.62 -8.00
N ALA A 9 14.21 3.03 -9.20
CA ALA A 9 15.42 2.40 -9.72
C ALA A 9 16.57 3.39 -9.96
N ASP A 10 16.27 4.66 -10.18
CA ASP A 10 17.27 5.68 -10.49
C ASP A 10 17.82 6.34 -9.21
N ILE A 11 17.15 6.19 -8.06
CA ILE A 11 17.49 6.89 -6.81
C ILE A 11 18.93 6.62 -6.38
N ALA A 12 19.37 5.35 -6.41
CA ALA A 12 20.72 4.98 -6.00
C ALA A 12 21.79 5.63 -6.89
N GLY A 13 21.53 5.73 -8.20
CA GLY A 13 22.42 6.41 -9.15
C GLY A 13 22.46 7.93 -8.90
N LEU A 14 21.31 8.54 -8.65
CA LEU A 14 21.20 9.98 -8.36
C LEU A 14 21.90 10.35 -7.05
N GLN A 15 21.83 9.49 -6.02
CA GLN A 15 22.51 9.69 -4.74
C GLN A 15 24.04 9.54 -4.85
N ALA A 16 24.53 8.76 -5.83
CA ALA A 16 25.95 8.55 -6.05
C ALA A 16 26.62 9.70 -6.86
N ASP A 17 25.85 10.53 -7.56
CA ASP A 17 26.38 11.65 -8.34
C ASP A 17 26.70 12.86 -7.44
N ALA A 18 27.98 13.20 -7.34
CA ALA A 18 28.46 14.33 -6.54
C ALA A 18 27.97 15.70 -7.01
N ASN A 19 27.44 15.81 -8.23
CA ASN A 19 26.89 17.06 -8.77
C ASN A 19 25.39 17.24 -8.46
N LEU A 20 24.76 16.23 -7.86
CA LEU A 20 23.34 16.25 -7.53
C LEU A 20 23.12 16.33 -6.03
N THR A 21 22.00 16.91 -5.64
CA THR A 21 21.50 16.86 -4.27
C THR A 21 20.14 16.16 -4.31
N VAL A 22 20.06 14.99 -3.69
CA VAL A 22 18.82 14.24 -3.54
C VAL A 22 18.23 14.58 -2.18
N ALA A 23 17.13 15.33 -2.16
CA ALA A 23 16.38 15.60 -0.94
C ALA A 23 15.37 14.46 -0.71
N GLU A 24 15.38 13.89 0.49
CA GLU A 24 14.46 12.84 0.91
C GLU A 24 13.66 13.32 2.13
N GLN A 25 12.35 13.06 2.11
CA GLN A 25 11.46 13.36 3.22
C GLN A 25 10.35 12.31 3.28
N GLU A 26 9.85 12.04 4.49
CA GLU A 26 8.67 11.19 4.65
C GLU A 26 7.45 11.85 3.98
N GLY A 27 6.77 11.08 3.12
CA GLY A 27 5.63 11.58 2.36
C GLY A 27 4.39 11.79 3.22
N LEU A 28 3.72 12.94 3.04
CA LEU A 28 2.34 13.15 3.50
C LEU A 28 1.33 12.60 2.48
N ASN A 29 1.47 11.31 2.15
CA ASN A 29 0.63 10.63 1.17
C ASN A 29 0.34 9.18 1.58
N VAL A 30 -0.69 8.60 0.95
CA VAL A 30 -1.00 7.17 1.05
C VAL A 30 -1.54 6.70 -0.30
N GLY A 31 -1.05 5.57 -0.79
CA GLY A 31 -1.63 4.87 -1.93
C GLY A 31 -2.69 3.87 -1.45
N ALA A 32 -3.85 3.84 -2.10
CA ALA A 32 -4.93 2.92 -1.74
C ALA A 32 -5.70 2.43 -2.97
N LEU A 33 -6.17 1.19 -2.90
CA LEU A 33 -7.18 0.65 -3.80
C LEU A 33 -8.55 0.89 -3.17
N MET A 34 -9.39 1.65 -3.86
CA MET A 34 -10.74 1.98 -3.39
C MET A 34 -11.76 1.09 -4.08
N TYR A 35 -12.59 0.41 -3.29
CA TYR A 35 -13.71 -0.37 -3.80
C TYR A 35 -14.95 0.50 -3.96
N ASN A 36 -15.69 0.33 -5.05
CA ASN A 36 -17.03 0.90 -5.15
C ASN A 36 -18.01 0.10 -4.30
N THR A 37 -18.27 0.55 -3.07
CA THR A 37 -19.11 -0.17 -2.09
C THR A 37 -20.60 -0.18 -2.42
N GLN A 38 -21.02 0.39 -3.54
CA GLN A 38 -22.40 0.35 -4.03
C GLN A 38 -22.60 -0.67 -5.16
N GLN A 39 -21.51 -1.31 -5.61
CA GLN A 39 -21.51 -2.26 -6.72
C GLN A 39 -21.22 -3.66 -6.21
N LYS A 40 -22.08 -4.63 -6.56
CA LYS A 40 -21.81 -6.05 -6.30
C LYS A 40 -20.53 -6.52 -7.03
N PRO A 41 -19.68 -7.35 -6.39
CA PRO A 41 -19.80 -7.91 -5.04
C PRO A 41 -19.13 -7.06 -3.93
N PHE A 42 -18.67 -5.86 -4.25
CA PHE A 42 -17.92 -4.99 -3.33
C PHE A 42 -18.78 -4.28 -2.29
N ASP A 43 -20.11 -4.35 -2.41
CA ASP A 43 -21.06 -3.93 -1.39
C ASP A 43 -20.96 -4.79 -0.12
N ASP A 44 -20.58 -6.07 -0.24
CA ASP A 44 -20.30 -6.95 0.90
C ASP A 44 -18.92 -6.66 1.53
N VAL A 45 -18.92 -6.34 2.83
CA VAL A 45 -17.69 -6.09 3.60
C VAL A 45 -16.78 -7.32 3.67
N ARG A 46 -17.34 -8.53 3.67
CA ARG A 46 -16.58 -9.79 3.71
C ARG A 46 -15.74 -9.94 2.44
N VAL A 47 -16.29 -9.56 1.29
CA VAL A 47 -15.58 -9.58 0.01
C VAL A 47 -14.40 -8.61 0.05
N ARG A 48 -14.59 -7.38 0.54
CA ARG A 48 -13.50 -6.39 0.63
C ARG A 48 -12.41 -6.82 1.60
N LYS A 49 -12.76 -7.43 2.72
CA LYS A 49 -11.81 -7.97 3.70
C LYS A 49 -11.02 -9.15 3.12
N ALA A 50 -11.69 -10.07 2.43
CA ALA A 50 -11.03 -11.17 1.73
C ALA A 50 -10.03 -10.65 0.67
N LEU A 51 -10.42 -9.64 -0.11
CA LEU A 51 -9.52 -9.03 -1.09
C LEU A 51 -8.31 -8.34 -0.43
N ASN A 52 -8.48 -7.70 0.72
CA ASN A 52 -7.35 -7.13 1.47
C ASN A 52 -6.35 -8.23 1.90
N MET A 53 -6.87 -9.37 2.40
CA MET A 53 -6.05 -10.54 2.78
C MET A 53 -5.35 -11.19 1.58
N ALA A 54 -5.92 -11.10 0.38
CA ALA A 54 -5.33 -11.64 -0.84
C ALA A 54 -4.17 -10.79 -1.40
N ILE A 55 -3.96 -9.57 -0.91
CA ILE A 55 -2.95 -8.64 -1.43
C ILE A 55 -1.68 -8.69 -0.60
N ASN A 56 -0.57 -9.10 -1.21
CA ASN A 56 0.75 -9.04 -0.57
C ASN A 56 1.31 -7.61 -0.65
N LYS A 57 0.95 -6.77 0.33
CA LYS A 57 1.41 -5.37 0.39
C LYS A 57 2.94 -5.26 0.46
N LYS A 58 3.62 -6.19 1.15
CA LYS A 58 5.09 -6.19 1.23
C LYS A 58 5.72 -6.43 -0.14
N ALA A 59 5.22 -7.42 -0.89
CA ALA A 59 5.73 -7.69 -2.23
C ALA A 59 5.53 -6.48 -3.18
N ILE A 60 4.44 -5.73 -3.03
CA ILE A 60 4.21 -4.49 -3.79
C ILE A 60 5.26 -3.42 -3.43
N ILE A 61 5.51 -3.20 -2.13
CA ILE A 61 6.56 -2.25 -1.70
C ILE A 61 7.92 -2.66 -2.24
N ASP A 62 8.28 -3.93 -2.14
CA ASP A 62 9.59 -4.42 -2.58
C ASP A 62 9.74 -4.34 -4.12
N ALA A 63 8.71 -4.71 -4.89
CA ALA A 63 8.80 -4.78 -6.36
C ALA A 63 8.53 -3.45 -7.07
N VAL A 64 7.57 -2.65 -6.59
CA VAL A 64 7.13 -1.41 -7.25
C VAL A 64 7.88 -0.21 -6.69
N PHE A 65 7.99 -0.14 -5.36
CA PHE A 65 8.60 1.00 -4.67
C PHE A 65 10.08 0.78 -4.36
N GLN A 66 10.60 -0.44 -4.54
CA GLN A 66 12.01 -0.79 -4.27
C GLN A 66 12.48 -0.36 -2.88
N GLY A 67 11.60 -0.48 -1.89
CA GLY A 67 11.87 -0.07 -0.51
C GLY A 67 11.69 1.44 -0.22
N ALA A 68 11.44 2.27 -1.24
CA ALA A 68 11.10 3.69 -1.09
C ALA A 68 9.62 3.88 -0.69
N GLY A 69 9.20 3.19 0.37
CA GLY A 69 7.84 3.19 0.89
C GLY A 69 7.67 2.19 2.03
N GLN A 70 6.52 2.27 2.70
CA GLN A 70 6.16 1.36 3.79
C GLN A 70 4.73 0.86 3.65
N VAL A 71 4.44 -0.31 4.24
CA VAL A 71 3.08 -0.85 4.25
C VAL A 71 2.17 0.08 5.06
N ALA A 72 1.11 0.58 4.42
CA ALA A 72 0.11 1.41 5.07
C ALA A 72 -0.92 0.55 5.82
N MET A 73 -1.14 0.87 7.10
CA MET A 73 -2.19 0.26 7.95
C MET A 73 -3.32 1.23 8.32
N ASN A 74 -3.13 2.53 8.07
CA ASN A 74 -4.11 3.59 8.29
C ASN A 74 -4.30 4.38 6.97
N PRO A 75 -5.42 5.10 6.81
CA PRO A 75 -5.64 6.01 5.68
C PRO A 75 -4.81 7.30 5.76
N ILE A 76 -4.00 7.45 6.81
CA ILE A 76 -3.08 8.57 7.03
C ILE A 76 -1.68 8.03 7.35
N PRO A 77 -0.60 8.74 6.96
CA PRO A 77 0.75 8.29 7.26
C PRO A 77 1.11 8.45 8.75
N PRO A 78 2.10 7.70 9.26
CA PRO A 78 2.57 7.77 10.65
C PRO A 78 3.06 9.15 11.11
N THR A 79 3.40 10.01 10.15
CA THR A 79 3.82 11.41 10.38
C THR A 79 2.68 12.32 10.84
N MET A 80 1.43 11.90 10.68
CA MET A 80 0.27 12.68 11.12
C MET A 80 -0.02 12.45 12.61
N TRP A 81 -0.28 13.55 13.32
CA TRP A 81 -0.53 13.56 14.77
C TRP A 81 -1.67 12.64 15.23
N SER A 82 -2.66 12.40 14.35
CA SER A 82 -3.85 11.60 14.63
C SER A 82 -3.68 10.11 14.27
N TYR A 83 -2.47 9.67 13.88
CA TYR A 83 -2.20 8.29 13.50
C TYR A 83 -2.45 7.33 14.67
N ASN A 84 -3.30 6.33 14.44
CA ASN A 84 -3.58 5.30 15.44
C ASN A 84 -2.66 4.09 15.26
N LYS A 85 -1.77 3.87 16.24
CA LYS A 85 -0.79 2.77 16.25
C LYS A 85 -1.37 1.42 16.66
N ASP A 86 -2.58 1.40 17.21
CA ASP A 86 -3.23 0.20 17.71
C ASP A 86 -4.01 -0.55 16.61
N VAL A 87 -4.22 0.09 15.45
CA VAL A 87 -4.87 -0.54 14.29
C VAL A 87 -4.06 -1.75 13.83
N LYS A 88 -4.77 -2.85 13.59
CA LYS A 88 -4.21 -4.09 13.03
C LYS A 88 -4.73 -4.25 11.61
N ASP A 89 -3.81 -4.41 10.68
CA ASP A 89 -4.13 -4.69 9.29
C ASP A 89 -4.57 -6.16 9.13
N ASP A 90 -5.28 -6.44 8.05
CA ASP A 90 -5.60 -7.81 7.68
C ASP A 90 -4.30 -8.50 7.20
N PRO A 91 -3.96 -9.69 7.72
CA PRO A 91 -2.74 -10.38 7.30
C PRO A 91 -2.87 -10.86 5.86
N TYR A 92 -1.75 -10.93 5.15
CA TYR A 92 -1.69 -11.58 3.85
C TYR A 92 -1.89 -13.09 4.03
N ASP A 93 -3.07 -13.57 3.62
CA ASP A 93 -3.49 -14.96 3.70
C ASP A 93 -4.45 -15.29 2.53
N PRO A 94 -3.89 -15.67 1.37
CA PRO A 94 -4.68 -16.01 0.18
C PRO A 94 -5.64 -17.18 0.37
N ASP A 95 -5.28 -18.15 1.23
CA ASP A 95 -6.10 -19.34 1.46
C ASP A 95 -7.35 -18.98 2.26
N ALA A 96 -7.20 -18.21 3.33
CA ALA A 96 -8.33 -17.67 4.08
C ALA A 96 -9.17 -16.69 3.26
N ALA A 97 -8.53 -15.87 2.41
CA ALA A 97 -9.24 -14.99 1.48
C ALA A 97 -10.14 -15.77 0.52
N LYS A 98 -9.60 -16.82 -0.11
CA LYS A 98 -10.36 -17.67 -1.04
C LYS A 98 -11.57 -18.30 -0.36
N LYS A 99 -11.37 -18.86 0.84
CA LYS A 99 -12.47 -19.41 1.64
C LYS A 99 -13.54 -18.37 1.95
N MET A 100 -13.14 -17.17 2.35
CA MET A 100 -14.08 -16.08 2.67
C MET A 100 -14.87 -15.59 1.45
N LEU A 101 -14.25 -15.59 0.25
CA LEU A 101 -14.95 -15.29 -1.00
C LEU A 101 -15.98 -16.36 -1.35
N GLU A 102 -15.62 -17.64 -1.22
CA GLU A 102 -16.53 -18.76 -1.45
C GLU A 102 -17.75 -18.70 -0.50
N GLU A 103 -17.52 -18.42 0.79
CA GLU A 103 -18.58 -18.23 1.80
C GLU A 103 -19.45 -16.99 1.55
N ALA A 104 -18.90 -15.98 0.88
CA ALA A 104 -19.65 -14.81 0.42
C ALA A 104 -20.44 -15.06 -0.88
N GLY A 105 -20.32 -16.25 -1.48
CA GLY A 105 -20.97 -16.61 -2.74
C GLY A 105 -20.31 -15.99 -3.97
N VAL A 106 -19.06 -15.54 -3.84
CA VAL A 106 -18.22 -15.04 -4.94
C VAL A 106 -17.34 -16.20 -5.39
N LYS A 107 -17.52 -16.66 -6.64
CA LYS A 107 -16.72 -17.71 -7.27
C LYS A 107 -15.84 -17.14 -8.37
#